data_AF-A0A1W9PSN6-F1
#
_entry.id   AF-A0A1W9PSN6-F1
#
_cell.length_a   1.000
_cell.length_b   1.000
_cell.length_c   1.000
_cell.angle_alpha   90.00
_cell.angle_beta   90.00
_cell.angle_gamma   90.00
#
_symmetry.space_group_name_H-M   'P 1'
#
loop_
_entity.id
_entity.type
_entity.pdbx_description
1 polymer ?
#
loop_
_entity_poly.entity_id
_entity_poly.type
_entity_poly.pdbx_seq_one_letter_code
_entity_poly.pdbx_strand_id
1 'polypeptide(L)'
;MGILEKLWPGREKRIGAGDIRVQTIRFRKLLENANGLLGLFDDGHEKLGGDYILDSHYVASLVDGIIEKLGMIVHDGCVLSPGDTETLYARYDEHKTVANGFIARSKEKTAVPKPTAGSGSEPEDPVGFPEYRLLADVLEWCNGETSGRTVMDLVKQSVVRGLQELDELVSLEERKKKGVLLEAPGGGEIRAIELWAGSEAFMPRPARFDVNESLPLKLLLMGAGDSPDGSGSRWTALVDRDELSLSCMDEGKIFRMDVTASGHRNLDYVFLFADKGWEKKHDLPGEFRIESTDRGMLAWMFDVPVKAIEDSLITIGRTLFCATS
;
A
#
# COMPACT_ATOMS: atom_id res chain seq x y z
N MET A 1 -1.34 -6.77 41.53
CA MET A 1 -2.47 -6.63 40.58
C MET A 1 -2.78 -5.16 40.38
N GLY A 2 -2.26 -4.59 39.29
CA GLY A 2 -2.51 -3.19 38.93
C GLY A 2 -3.95 -2.98 38.45
N ILE A 3 -4.45 -1.75 38.56
CA ILE A 3 -5.77 -1.35 38.05
C ILE A 3 -5.90 -1.67 36.54
N LEU A 4 -4.79 -1.58 35.79
CA LEU A 4 -4.72 -1.95 34.37
C LEU A 4 -4.96 -3.45 34.11
N GLU A 5 -4.45 -4.33 34.97
CA GLU A 5 -4.68 -5.78 34.85
C GLU A 5 -6.11 -6.17 35.22
N LYS A 6 -6.77 -5.39 36.08
CA LYS A 6 -8.20 -5.55 36.42
C LYS A 6 -9.15 -5.04 35.34
N LEU A 7 -8.69 -4.13 34.48
CA LEU A 7 -9.46 -3.61 33.34
C LEU A 7 -9.31 -4.46 32.07
N TRP A 8 -8.37 -5.40 32.04
CA TRP A 8 -8.15 -6.28 30.89
C TRP A 8 -7.92 -7.77 31.24
N PRO A 9 -8.76 -8.40 32.08
CA PRO A 9 -8.58 -9.81 32.41
C PRO A 9 -9.02 -10.70 31.24
N GLY A 10 -8.08 -11.44 30.65
CA GLY A 10 -8.39 -12.58 29.77
C GLY A 10 -8.35 -12.31 28.26
N ARG A 11 -7.21 -11.83 27.74
CA ARG A 11 -6.96 -11.74 26.29
C ARG A 11 -6.60 -13.10 25.68
N GLU A 12 -7.38 -14.16 25.94
CA GLU A 12 -7.62 -15.15 24.89
C GLU A 12 -8.56 -14.44 23.90
N LYS A 13 -7.92 -13.71 22.98
CA LYS A 13 -8.54 -12.79 22.02
C LYS A 13 -9.43 -13.63 21.10
N ARG A 14 -10.72 -13.78 21.41
CA ARG A 14 -11.72 -14.21 20.41
C ARG A 14 -11.77 -13.11 19.36
N ILE A 15 -11.03 -13.30 18.27
CA ILE A 15 -10.90 -12.31 17.20
C ILE A 15 -12.12 -12.48 16.30
N GLY A 16 -13.03 -11.51 16.38
CA GLY A 16 -14.25 -11.54 15.60
C GLY A 16 -14.02 -11.21 14.13
N ALA A 17 -15.00 -11.53 13.29
CA ALA A 17 -15.04 -11.04 11.90
C ALA A 17 -15.02 -9.50 11.83
N GLY A 18 -15.51 -8.81 12.87
CA GLY A 18 -15.42 -7.36 12.99
C GLY A 18 -13.99 -6.85 13.16
N ASP A 19 -13.16 -7.51 13.96
CA ASP A 19 -11.75 -7.13 14.16
C ASP A 19 -10.96 -7.28 12.86
N ILE A 20 -11.20 -8.38 12.14
CA ILE A 20 -10.59 -8.64 10.83
C ILE A 20 -10.96 -7.56 9.81
N ARG A 21 -12.24 -7.15 9.77
CA ARG A 21 -12.71 -6.08 8.89
C ARG A 21 -12.02 -4.76 9.20
N VAL A 22 -12.01 -4.35 10.48
CA VAL A 22 -11.35 -3.11 10.92
C VAL A 22 -9.87 -3.12 10.56
N GLN A 23 -9.17 -4.23 10.81
CA GLN A 23 -7.75 -4.37 10.48
C GLN A 23 -7.52 -4.32 8.96
N THR A 24 -8.37 -4.96 8.17
CA THR A 24 -8.30 -4.90 6.70
C THR A 24 -8.55 -3.47 6.17
N ILE A 25 -9.56 -2.77 6.70
CA ILE A 25 -9.86 -1.37 6.35
C ILE A 25 -8.67 -0.47 6.74
N ARG A 26 -8.07 -0.67 7.92
CA ARG A 26 -6.91 0.10 8.38
C ARG A 26 -5.70 -0.13 7.50
N PHE A 27 -5.45 -1.37 7.11
CA PHE A 27 -4.37 -1.69 6.17
C PHE A 27 -4.60 -1.05 4.80
N ARG A 28 -5.86 -1.05 4.33
CA ARG A 28 -6.22 -0.34 3.11
C ARG A 28 -5.92 1.15 3.19
N LYS A 29 -6.31 1.80 4.30
CA LYS A 29 -6.00 3.22 4.52
C LYS A 29 -4.50 3.50 4.60
N LEU A 30 -3.72 2.58 5.16
CA LEU A 30 -2.27 2.64 5.12
C LEU A 30 -1.77 2.62 3.66
N LEU A 31 -2.25 1.70 2.83
CA LEU A 31 -1.87 1.60 1.41
C LEU A 31 -2.33 2.82 0.59
N GLU A 32 -3.54 3.33 0.81
CA GLU A 32 -4.04 4.55 0.16
C GLU A 32 -3.14 5.77 0.50
N ASN A 33 -2.70 5.89 1.75
CA ASN A 33 -1.79 6.96 2.15
C ASN A 33 -0.38 6.77 1.57
N ALA A 34 0.12 5.53 1.50
CA ALA A 34 1.37 5.21 0.82
C ALA A 34 1.30 5.57 -0.67
N ASN A 35 0.19 5.25 -1.34
CA ASN A 35 -0.05 5.64 -2.72
C ASN A 35 -0.05 7.17 -2.90
N GLY A 36 -0.79 7.90 -2.06
CA GLY A 36 -0.79 9.36 -2.10
C GLY A 36 0.59 9.97 -1.89
N LEU A 37 1.43 9.36 -1.05
CA LEU A 37 2.81 9.77 -0.83
C LEU A 37 3.71 9.49 -2.04
N LEU A 38 3.53 8.36 -2.74
CA LEU A 38 4.22 8.09 -4.00
C LEU A 38 3.83 9.09 -5.10
N GLY A 39 2.56 9.51 -5.14
CA GLY A 39 2.11 10.57 -6.05
C GLY A 39 2.81 11.92 -5.82
N LEU A 40 3.12 12.25 -4.56
CA LEU A 40 3.92 13.44 -4.23
C LEU A 40 5.36 13.32 -4.74
N PHE A 41 5.95 12.12 -4.69
CA PHE A 41 7.30 11.89 -5.21
C PHE A 41 7.36 12.01 -6.72
N ASP A 42 6.39 11.39 -7.41
CA ASP A 42 6.30 11.45 -8.86
C ASP A 42 6.08 12.90 -9.34
N ASP A 43 5.24 13.70 -8.66
CA ASP A 43 5.11 15.15 -8.92
C ASP A 43 6.43 15.89 -8.73
N GLY A 44 7.14 15.63 -7.62
CA GLY A 44 8.45 16.25 -7.36
C GLY A 44 9.50 15.90 -8.42
N HIS A 45 9.56 14.65 -8.86
CA HIS A 45 10.44 14.22 -9.95
C HIS A 45 10.08 14.88 -11.28
N GLU A 46 8.79 15.04 -11.58
CA GLU A 46 8.32 15.76 -12.77
C GLU A 46 8.76 17.23 -12.73
N LYS A 47 8.62 17.91 -11.58
CA LYS A 47 9.05 19.31 -11.45
C LYS A 47 10.56 19.49 -11.53
N LEU A 48 11.33 18.52 -11.05
CA LEU A 48 12.78 18.53 -11.17
C LEU A 48 13.24 18.43 -12.64
N GLY A 49 12.39 17.91 -13.55
CA GLY A 49 12.68 17.76 -14.98
C GLY A 49 12.94 19.06 -15.75
N GLY A 50 12.73 20.23 -15.14
CA GLY A 50 13.15 21.53 -15.68
C GLY A 50 12.09 22.29 -16.48
N ASP A 51 10.94 21.67 -16.76
CA ASP A 51 9.86 22.29 -17.54
C ASP A 51 9.03 23.33 -16.73
N TYR A 52 9.31 23.46 -15.44
CA TYR A 52 8.53 24.26 -14.50
C TYR A 52 9.39 25.29 -13.78
N ILE A 53 8.91 26.53 -13.65
CA ILE A 53 9.52 27.52 -12.74
C ILE A 53 9.14 27.13 -11.31
N LEU A 54 10.11 26.67 -10.53
CA LEU A 54 9.93 26.31 -9.13
C LEU A 54 9.98 27.54 -8.23
N ASP A 55 9.01 27.64 -7.32
CA ASP A 55 9.07 28.59 -6.20
C ASP A 55 9.36 27.85 -4.89
N SER A 56 9.77 28.61 -3.88
CA SER A 56 10.07 28.05 -2.56
C SER A 56 8.83 27.58 -1.79
N HIS A 57 7.65 28.06 -2.16
CA HIS A 57 6.38 27.64 -1.57
C HIS A 57 6.02 26.22 -1.98
N TYR A 58 6.27 25.84 -3.24
CA TYR A 58 6.08 24.49 -3.74
C TYR A 58 6.86 23.48 -2.90
N VAL A 59 8.16 23.71 -2.70
CA VAL A 59 9.01 22.78 -1.95
C VAL A 59 8.52 22.64 -0.51
N ALA A 60 8.11 23.75 0.13
CA ALA A 60 7.53 23.70 1.48
C ALA A 60 6.21 22.89 1.51
N SER A 61 5.30 23.14 0.57
CA SER A 61 4.02 22.44 0.47
C SER A 61 4.20 20.95 0.17
N LEU A 62 5.17 20.58 -0.66
CA LEU A 62 5.52 19.19 -0.95
C LEU A 62 5.99 18.49 0.34
N VAL A 63 6.92 19.10 1.07
CA VAL A 63 7.45 18.56 2.33
C VAL A 63 6.35 18.41 3.39
N ASP A 64 5.48 19.41 3.53
CA ASP A 64 4.33 19.34 4.45
C ASP A 64 3.39 18.19 4.08
N GLY A 65 3.06 18.03 2.79
CA GLY A 65 2.22 16.93 2.29
C GLY A 65 2.84 15.56 2.54
N ILE A 66 4.16 15.41 2.37
CA ILE A 66 4.89 14.17 2.65
C ILE A 66 4.78 13.82 4.13
N ILE A 67 5.02 14.76 5.03
CA ILE A 67 4.94 14.54 6.48
C ILE A 67 3.51 14.22 6.92
N GLU A 68 2.50 14.92 6.39
CA GLU A 68 1.10 14.64 6.68
C GLU A 68 0.74 13.19 6.33
N LYS A 69 1.07 12.74 5.11
CA LYS A 69 0.81 11.36 4.66
C LYS A 69 1.61 10.35 5.47
N LEU A 70 2.88 10.63 5.75
CA LEU A 70 3.72 9.76 6.57
C LEU A 70 3.16 9.59 7.99
N GLY A 71 2.64 10.67 8.58
CA GLY A 71 1.96 10.63 9.87
C GLY A 71 0.72 9.73 9.88
N MET A 72 -0.08 9.76 8.81
CA MET A 72 -1.24 8.86 8.66
C MET A 72 -0.81 7.39 8.50
N ILE A 73 0.24 7.13 7.72
CA ILE A 73 0.82 5.78 7.55
C ILE A 73 1.32 5.23 8.88
N VAL A 74 2.05 6.04 9.65
CA VAL A 74 2.57 5.67 10.98
C VAL A 74 1.42 5.42 11.95
N HIS A 75 0.40 6.29 11.96
CA HIS A 75 -0.79 6.10 12.77
C HIS A 75 -1.47 4.76 12.46
N ASP A 76 -1.78 4.49 11.19
CA ASP A 76 -2.43 3.23 10.80
C ASP A 76 -1.51 2.03 11.09
N GLY A 77 -0.20 2.14 10.87
CA GLY A 77 0.78 1.13 11.24
C GLY A 77 0.78 0.79 12.74
N CYS A 78 0.67 1.79 13.61
CA CYS A 78 0.55 1.60 15.06
C CYS A 78 -0.81 1.00 15.48
N VAL A 79 -1.89 1.33 14.76
CA VAL A 79 -3.21 0.73 15.00
C VAL A 79 -3.22 -0.76 14.61
N LEU A 80 -2.53 -1.10 13.52
CA LEU A 80 -2.37 -2.47 13.05
C LEU A 80 -1.44 -3.28 13.97
N SER A 81 -0.32 -2.67 14.39
CA SER A 81 0.74 -3.28 15.20
C SER A 81 1.03 -2.49 16.49
N PRO A 82 0.18 -2.61 17.53
CA PRO A 82 0.31 -1.79 18.75
C PRO A 82 1.61 -2.00 19.52
N GLY A 83 2.26 -3.15 19.38
CA GLY A 83 3.47 -3.53 20.13
C GLY A 83 4.70 -2.66 19.85
N ASP A 84 4.73 -1.94 18.73
CA ASP A 84 5.90 -1.19 18.25
C ASP A 84 5.63 0.32 18.05
N THR A 85 4.61 0.82 18.72
CA THR A 85 4.12 2.20 18.59
C THR A 85 5.23 3.24 18.83
N GLU A 86 6.01 3.07 19.91
CA GLU A 86 7.06 4.00 20.31
C GLU A 86 8.16 4.12 19.24
N THR A 87 8.60 2.98 18.69
CA THR A 87 9.64 2.92 17.66
C THR A 87 9.22 3.62 16.37
N LEU A 88 7.97 3.43 15.92
CA LEU A 88 7.46 4.05 14.69
C LEU A 88 7.30 5.56 14.84
N TYR A 89 6.77 6.03 15.97
CA TYR A 89 6.64 7.46 16.23
C TYR A 89 8.00 8.15 16.44
N ALA A 90 8.96 7.49 17.10
CA ALA A 90 10.31 8.03 17.24
C ALA A 90 10.97 8.26 15.86
N ARG A 91 10.88 7.29 14.94
CA ARG A 91 11.35 7.46 13.56
C ARG A 91 10.60 8.57 12.83
N TYR A 92 9.29 8.64 12.99
CA TYR A 92 8.50 9.74 12.41
C TYR A 92 8.93 11.12 12.94
N ASP A 93 9.27 11.25 14.22
CA ASP A 93 9.77 12.48 14.82
C ASP A 93 11.13 12.90 14.22
N GLU A 94 12.00 11.95 13.90
CA GLU A 94 13.24 12.20 13.15
C GLU A 94 12.92 12.80 11.78
N HIS A 95 11.97 12.22 11.04
CA HIS A 95 11.53 12.75 9.73
C HIS A 95 10.92 14.15 9.83
N LYS A 96 10.12 14.45 10.86
CA LYS A 96 9.62 15.82 11.11
C LYS A 96 10.75 16.82 11.33
N THR A 97 11.81 16.40 12.02
CA THR A 97 12.98 17.26 12.25
C THR A 97 13.70 17.59 10.95
N VAL A 98 13.90 16.59 10.09
CA VAL A 98 14.48 16.78 8.75
C VAL A 98 13.60 17.68 7.88
N ALA A 99 12.28 17.45 7.87
CA ALA A 99 11.30 18.26 7.15
C ALA A 99 11.31 19.73 7.56
N ASN A 100 11.36 20.01 8.87
CA ASN A 100 11.48 21.38 9.38
C ASN A 100 12.76 22.06 8.87
N GLY A 101 13.86 21.32 8.71
CA GLY A 101 15.10 21.82 8.10
C GLY A 101 14.94 22.19 6.63
N PHE A 102 14.18 21.40 5.85
CA PHE A 102 13.85 21.75 4.47
C PHE A 102 12.96 23.00 4.38
N ILE A 103 11.92 23.08 5.20
CA ILE A 103 10.99 24.22 5.24
C ILE A 103 11.68 25.51 5.72
N ALA A 104 12.66 25.42 6.63
CA ALA A 104 13.45 26.56 7.04
C ALA A 104 14.32 27.07 5.87
N ARG A 105 15.01 26.16 5.18
CA ARG A 105 15.86 26.48 4.02
C ARG A 105 15.06 27.07 2.85
N SER A 106 13.82 26.63 2.60
CA SER A 106 12.98 27.22 1.55
C SER A 106 12.58 28.68 1.84
N LYS A 107 12.54 29.08 3.11
CA LYS A 107 12.21 30.45 3.54
C LYS A 107 13.42 31.38 3.55
N GLU A 108 14.64 30.84 3.52
CA GLU A 108 15.86 31.65 3.42
C GLU A 108 15.95 32.27 2.02
N LYS A 109 15.73 33.59 1.94
CA LYS A 109 15.99 34.34 0.70
C LYS A 109 17.47 34.24 0.37
N THR A 110 17.84 33.38 -0.56
CA THR A 110 19.20 33.37 -1.12
C THR A 110 19.37 34.68 -1.88
N ALA A 111 20.30 35.51 -1.43
CA ALA A 111 20.62 36.75 -2.12
C ALA A 111 21.05 36.41 -3.54
N VAL A 112 20.27 36.81 -4.53
CA VAL A 112 20.62 36.68 -5.96
C VAL A 112 22.03 37.24 -6.14
N PRO A 113 23.01 36.45 -6.61
CA PRO A 113 24.31 36.98 -6.95
C PRO A 113 24.08 38.04 -8.02
N LYS A 114 24.43 39.29 -7.71
CA LYS A 114 24.33 40.41 -8.67
C LYS A 114 25.09 39.97 -9.92
N PRO A 115 24.47 39.96 -11.13
CA PRO A 115 25.18 39.53 -12.32
C PRO A 115 26.32 40.51 -12.55
N THR A 116 27.55 40.02 -12.38
CA THR A 116 28.74 40.76 -12.79
C THR A 116 28.66 40.84 -14.30
N ALA A 117 28.44 42.05 -14.82
CA ALA A 117 28.37 42.30 -16.24
C ALA A 117 29.69 41.87 -16.90
N GLY A 118 29.68 40.75 -17.62
CA GLY A 118 30.80 40.33 -18.45
C GLY A 118 30.69 38.89 -18.94
N SER A 119 30.53 38.74 -20.27
CA SER A 119 30.63 37.49 -21.05
C SER A 119 29.47 36.52 -20.83
N GLY A 120 28.57 36.27 -21.78
CA GLY A 120 28.86 35.83 -23.15
C GLY A 120 28.82 34.29 -23.20
N SER A 121 27.67 33.77 -23.67
CA SER A 121 27.37 32.39 -24.09
C SER A 121 27.54 31.23 -23.10
N GLU A 122 26.41 30.72 -22.58
CA GLU A 122 25.98 29.30 -22.60
C GLU A 122 24.56 29.19 -22.00
N PRO A 123 23.75 28.17 -22.31
CA PRO A 123 22.40 28.05 -21.75
C PRO A 123 22.52 27.84 -20.23
N GLU A 124 21.83 28.68 -19.46
CA GLU A 124 21.77 28.59 -18.01
C GLU A 124 21.29 27.19 -17.60
N ASP A 125 22.19 26.42 -17.00
CA ASP A 125 21.91 25.13 -16.41
C ASP A 125 20.78 25.31 -15.37
N PRO A 126 19.60 24.68 -15.50
CA PRO A 126 18.50 24.82 -14.54
C PRO A 126 18.87 24.36 -13.12
N VAL A 127 19.99 23.64 -12.99
CA VAL A 127 20.66 23.20 -11.75
C VAL A 127 21.30 24.37 -10.95
N GLY A 128 21.31 25.58 -11.50
CA GLY A 128 21.85 26.78 -10.86
C GLY A 128 20.94 27.43 -9.80
N PHE A 129 19.64 27.09 -9.78
CA PHE A 129 18.68 27.70 -8.87
C PHE A 129 18.59 26.95 -7.52
N PRO A 130 18.68 27.65 -6.37
CA PRO A 130 18.64 27.03 -5.04
C PRO A 130 17.42 26.13 -4.80
N GLU A 131 16.29 26.44 -5.40
CA GLU A 131 15.01 25.72 -5.25
C GLU A 131 15.06 24.33 -5.88
N TYR A 132 15.72 24.16 -7.04
CA TYR A 132 15.89 22.86 -7.68
C TYR A 132 16.83 21.96 -6.89
N ARG A 133 17.89 22.54 -6.31
CA ARG A 133 18.79 21.80 -5.41
C ARG A 133 18.06 21.37 -4.15
N LEU A 134 17.26 22.25 -3.56
CA LEU A 134 16.46 21.91 -2.39
C LEU A 134 15.46 20.80 -2.72
N LEU A 135 14.81 20.84 -3.89
CA LEU A 135 13.91 19.78 -4.35
C LEU A 135 14.66 18.46 -4.57
N ALA A 136 15.84 18.48 -5.16
CA ALA A 136 16.68 17.29 -5.33
C ALA A 136 17.05 16.66 -3.96
N ASP A 137 17.47 17.48 -2.98
CA ASP A 137 17.75 17.01 -1.62
C ASP A 137 16.49 16.40 -0.96
N VAL A 138 15.31 17.00 -1.19
CA VAL A 138 14.03 16.47 -0.66
C VAL A 138 13.72 15.11 -1.27
N LEU A 139 13.88 14.94 -2.59
CA LEU A 139 13.64 13.68 -3.27
C LEU A 139 14.66 12.59 -2.87
N GLU A 140 15.91 12.98 -2.62
CA GLU A 140 16.93 12.08 -2.05
C GLU A 140 16.55 11.62 -0.63
N TRP A 141 16.01 12.52 0.20
CA TRP A 141 15.45 12.13 1.51
C TRP A 141 14.22 11.21 1.38
N CYS A 142 13.43 11.35 0.31
CA CYS A 142 12.23 10.55 0.09
C CYS A 142 12.56 9.09 -0.25
N ASN A 143 13.47 8.86 -1.21
CA ASN A 143 13.77 7.53 -1.75
C ASN A 143 15.22 7.39 -2.30
N GLY A 144 16.18 8.09 -1.72
CA GLY A 144 17.59 8.02 -2.12
C GLY A 144 18.29 6.72 -1.70
N GLU A 145 19.56 6.59 -2.05
CA GLU A 145 20.34 5.35 -1.85
C GLU A 145 20.69 5.04 -0.38
N THR A 146 20.49 6.00 0.53
CA THR A 146 20.83 5.83 1.94
C THR A 146 19.78 5.00 2.68
N SER A 147 19.94 3.67 2.63
CA SER A 147 19.02 2.72 3.28
C SER A 147 18.87 2.97 4.78
N GLY A 148 17.62 2.86 5.25
CA GLY A 148 17.22 2.93 6.65
C GLY A 148 16.92 4.33 7.19
N ARG A 149 16.96 5.36 6.33
CA ARG A 149 16.74 6.77 6.71
C ARG A 149 15.79 7.52 5.79
N THR A 150 15.33 6.88 4.71
CA THR A 150 14.42 7.52 3.75
C THR A 150 12.98 7.45 4.23
N VAL A 151 12.14 8.32 3.70
CA VAL A 151 10.69 8.26 3.92
C VAL A 151 10.15 6.88 3.48
N MET A 152 10.62 6.37 2.34
CA MET A 152 10.22 5.05 1.84
C MET A 152 10.63 3.90 2.75
N ASP A 153 11.75 3.98 3.46
CA ASP A 153 12.12 2.94 4.44
C ASP A 153 11.08 2.84 5.57
N LEU A 154 10.59 3.98 6.07
CA LEU A 154 9.56 4.00 7.11
C LEU A 154 8.19 3.52 6.58
N VAL A 155 7.86 3.84 5.34
CA VAL A 155 6.66 3.32 4.67
C VAL A 155 6.74 1.80 4.55
N LYS A 156 7.84 1.26 4.00
CA LYS A 156 8.06 -0.19 3.86
C LYS A 156 7.98 -0.88 5.22
N GLN A 157 8.61 -0.31 6.25
CA GLN A 157 8.55 -0.84 7.61
C GLN A 157 7.10 -0.89 8.13
N SER A 158 6.31 0.18 7.94
CA SER A 158 4.92 0.25 8.37
C SER A 158 4.04 -0.78 7.65
N VAL A 159 4.21 -0.92 6.33
CA VAL A 159 3.49 -1.92 5.51
C VAL A 159 3.84 -3.34 5.96
N VAL A 160 5.13 -3.67 6.07
CA VAL A 160 5.59 -5.01 6.43
C VAL A 160 5.12 -5.42 7.83
N ARG A 161 5.09 -4.48 8.78
CA ARG A 161 4.52 -4.72 10.12
C ARG A 161 3.01 -4.93 10.09
N GLY A 162 2.28 -4.09 9.34
CA GLY A 162 0.84 -4.26 9.15
C GLY A 162 0.48 -5.62 8.55
N LEU A 163 1.29 -6.11 7.62
CA LEU A 163 1.17 -7.45 7.05
C LEU A 163 1.35 -8.56 8.10
N GLN A 164 2.37 -8.47 8.97
CA GLN A 164 2.62 -9.46 10.03
C GLN A 164 1.39 -9.71 10.91
N GLU A 165 0.79 -8.62 11.41
CA GLU A 165 -0.37 -8.71 12.29
C GLU A 165 -1.60 -9.25 11.54
N LEU A 166 -1.78 -8.85 10.28
CA LEU A 166 -2.87 -9.39 9.46
C LEU A 166 -2.70 -10.88 9.19
N ASP A 167 -1.49 -11.35 8.92
CA ASP A 167 -1.20 -12.77 8.67
C ASP A 167 -1.52 -13.60 9.92
N GLU A 168 -1.11 -13.14 11.11
CA GLU A 168 -1.46 -13.77 12.39
C GLU A 168 -2.99 -13.84 12.57
N LEU A 169 -3.72 -12.78 12.22
CA LEU A 169 -5.19 -12.75 12.28
C LEU A 169 -5.87 -13.62 11.21
N VAL A 170 -5.27 -13.82 10.04
CA VAL A 170 -5.79 -14.72 8.99
C VAL A 170 -5.60 -16.18 9.42
N SER A 171 -4.58 -16.48 10.23
CA SER A 171 -4.20 -17.85 10.60
C SER A 171 -5.18 -18.48 11.59
N LEU A 172 -5.96 -17.65 12.28
CA LEU A 172 -6.92 -18.08 13.28
C LEU A 172 -8.12 -18.76 12.61
N GLU A 173 -8.36 -20.00 13.06
CA GLU A 173 -9.35 -20.96 12.54
C GLU A 173 -10.80 -20.42 12.47
N GLU A 174 -11.09 -19.27 13.08
CA GLU A 174 -12.42 -18.65 13.10
C GLU A 174 -12.90 -18.19 11.71
N ARG A 175 -11.97 -17.91 10.76
CA ARG A 175 -12.34 -17.63 9.35
C ARG A 175 -12.91 -18.85 8.63
N LYS A 176 -12.51 -20.08 9.00
CA LYS A 176 -12.96 -21.32 8.33
C LYS A 176 -14.47 -21.57 8.47
N LYS A 177 -15.18 -20.82 9.32
CA LYS A 177 -16.62 -21.00 9.59
C LYS A 177 -17.52 -19.82 9.17
N LYS A 178 -16.96 -18.69 8.70
CA LYS A 178 -17.73 -17.48 8.32
C LYS A 178 -17.44 -17.10 6.86
N GLY A 179 -18.48 -16.82 6.08
CA GLY A 179 -18.37 -16.47 4.65
C GLY A 179 -19.00 -17.53 3.73
N VAL A 180 -19.19 -17.14 2.46
CA VAL A 180 -19.71 -18.01 1.40
C VAL A 180 -18.54 -18.76 0.78
N LEU A 181 -18.68 -20.08 0.63
CA LEU A 181 -17.72 -20.88 -0.10
C LEU A 181 -18.01 -20.75 -1.59
N LEU A 182 -17.02 -20.27 -2.33
CA LEU A 182 -17.01 -20.25 -3.79
C LEU A 182 -16.05 -21.35 -4.25
N GLU A 183 -16.49 -22.11 -5.24
CA GLU A 183 -15.58 -22.96 -6.01
C GLU A 183 -14.71 -22.03 -6.87
N ALA A 184 -13.40 -22.06 -6.66
CA ALA A 184 -12.49 -21.39 -7.56
C ALA A 184 -12.50 -22.16 -8.90
N PRO A 185 -12.48 -21.47 -10.04
CA PRO A 185 -12.25 -22.14 -11.31
C PRO A 185 -10.90 -22.88 -11.22
N GLY A 186 -10.97 -24.20 -11.39
CA GLY A 186 -9.86 -25.13 -11.23
C GLY A 186 -9.72 -25.89 -9.91
N GLY A 187 -10.76 -25.95 -9.09
CA GLY A 187 -10.83 -26.93 -7.99
C GLY A 187 -10.25 -26.45 -6.65
N GLY A 188 -9.85 -25.18 -6.56
CA GLY A 188 -9.53 -24.51 -5.30
C GLY A 188 -10.78 -24.02 -4.54
N GLU A 189 -10.62 -23.67 -3.26
CA GLU A 189 -11.68 -23.09 -2.43
C GLU A 189 -11.41 -21.60 -2.18
N ILE A 190 -12.35 -20.72 -2.54
CA ILE A 190 -12.32 -19.30 -2.12
C ILE A 190 -13.43 -19.05 -1.11
N ARG A 191 -13.05 -18.63 0.09
CA ARG A 191 -14.00 -18.19 1.10
C ARG A 191 -14.20 -16.68 1.02
N ALA A 192 -15.35 -16.26 0.49
CA ALA A 192 -15.71 -14.86 0.34
C ALA A 192 -16.45 -14.33 1.58
N ILE A 193 -16.00 -13.18 2.08
CA ILE A 193 -16.57 -12.47 3.24
C ILE A 193 -16.82 -11.03 2.83
N GLU A 194 -18.08 -10.61 2.83
CA GLU A 194 -18.43 -9.22 2.56
C GLU A 194 -17.84 -8.28 3.64
N LEU A 195 -17.16 -7.22 3.20
CA LEU A 195 -16.51 -6.23 4.06
C LEU A 195 -17.52 -5.49 4.95
N TRP A 196 -18.71 -5.18 4.41
CA TRP A 196 -19.68 -4.29 5.07
C TRP A 196 -20.95 -4.96 5.60
N ALA A 197 -21.11 -6.28 5.45
CA ALA A 197 -22.29 -7.05 5.91
C ALA A 197 -22.54 -7.06 7.44
N GLY A 198 -21.90 -6.18 8.21
CA GLY A 198 -22.17 -5.94 9.64
C GLY A 198 -22.59 -4.51 9.96
N SER A 199 -22.73 -3.63 8.97
CA SER A 199 -23.37 -2.32 9.13
C SER A 199 -24.90 -2.42 9.16
N GLU A 200 -25.44 -3.64 9.10
CA GLU A 200 -26.86 -4.02 9.12
C GLU A 200 -27.61 -3.69 10.43
N ALA A 201 -27.29 -2.57 11.08
CA ALA A 201 -28.29 -1.85 11.86
C ALA A 201 -29.46 -1.36 10.97
N PHE A 202 -29.40 -1.50 9.63
CA PHE A 202 -30.41 -0.95 8.72
C PHE A 202 -31.08 -1.88 7.70
N MET A 203 -30.68 -3.14 7.49
CA MET A 203 -31.50 -4.06 6.69
C MET A 203 -31.16 -5.53 7.00
N PRO A 204 -32.17 -6.41 7.20
CA PRO A 204 -31.95 -7.85 7.26
C PRO A 204 -32.10 -8.41 5.85
N ARG A 205 -31.00 -8.78 5.18
CA ARG A 205 -31.07 -9.79 4.12
C ARG A 205 -30.05 -10.88 4.39
N PRO A 206 -30.43 -12.16 4.29
CA PRO A 206 -29.44 -13.21 4.20
C PRO A 206 -28.74 -13.05 2.84
N ALA A 207 -27.58 -12.40 2.83
CA ALA A 207 -26.84 -12.08 1.61
C ALA A 207 -26.29 -13.37 0.97
N ARG A 208 -26.94 -13.84 -0.10
CA ARG A 208 -26.22 -14.59 -1.13
C ARG A 208 -25.24 -13.59 -1.75
N PHE A 209 -23.96 -13.76 -1.48
CA PHE A 209 -22.91 -12.99 -2.16
C PHE A 209 -22.91 -13.34 -3.65
N ASP A 210 -23.13 -12.36 -4.52
CA ASP A 210 -22.97 -12.50 -5.98
C ASP A 210 -21.58 -11.98 -6.37
N VAL A 211 -20.75 -12.86 -6.94
CA VAL A 211 -19.41 -12.53 -7.43
C VAL A 211 -19.44 -11.36 -8.42
N ASN A 212 -20.53 -11.21 -9.17
CA ASN A 212 -20.69 -10.12 -10.14
C ASN A 212 -20.84 -8.74 -9.50
N GLU A 213 -21.15 -8.68 -8.20
CA GLU A 213 -21.24 -7.41 -7.47
C GLU A 213 -19.84 -6.85 -7.14
N SER A 214 -18.80 -7.70 -7.05
CA SER A 214 -17.42 -7.27 -6.83
C SER A 214 -16.63 -7.27 -8.15
N LEU A 215 -16.40 -6.08 -8.71
CA LEU A 215 -15.61 -5.91 -9.94
C LEU A 215 -14.21 -6.56 -9.85
N PRO A 216 -13.38 -6.29 -8.81
CA PRO A 216 -12.05 -6.86 -8.75
C PRO A 216 -12.05 -8.38 -8.60
N LEU A 217 -12.98 -8.96 -7.83
CA LEU A 217 -13.10 -10.41 -7.72
C LEU A 217 -13.53 -11.04 -9.04
N LYS A 218 -14.52 -10.45 -9.71
CA LYS A 218 -15.01 -10.93 -11.01
C LYS A 218 -13.89 -10.98 -12.05
N LEU A 219 -13.08 -9.94 -12.15
CA LEU A 219 -11.96 -9.86 -13.11
C LEU A 219 -10.89 -10.90 -12.79
N LEU A 220 -10.57 -11.09 -11.51
CA LEU A 220 -9.63 -12.11 -11.07
C LEU A 220 -10.10 -13.52 -11.45
N LEU A 221 -11.37 -13.84 -11.24
CA LEU A 221 -11.94 -15.15 -11.56
C LEU A 221 -12.13 -15.37 -13.06
N MET A 222 -12.33 -14.30 -13.84
CA MET A 222 -12.34 -14.38 -15.31
C MET A 222 -10.99 -14.88 -15.87
N GLY A 223 -9.89 -14.61 -15.18
CA GLY A 223 -8.57 -15.13 -15.53
C GLY A 223 -8.40 -16.63 -15.30
N ALA A 224 -9.08 -17.19 -14.30
CA ALA A 224 -8.81 -18.54 -13.79
C ALA A 224 -9.12 -19.71 -14.76
N GLY A 225 -9.92 -19.50 -15.82
CA GLY A 225 -10.26 -20.53 -16.81
C GLY A 225 -10.92 -21.80 -16.24
N ASP A 226 -11.22 -22.79 -17.08
CA ASP A 226 -11.88 -24.05 -16.65
C ASP A 226 -10.87 -25.16 -16.24
N SER A 227 -9.61 -24.82 -15.93
CA SER A 227 -8.55 -25.82 -15.80
C SER A 227 -8.71 -26.68 -14.55
N PRO A 228 -9.00 -28.00 -14.63
CA PRO A 228 -9.36 -28.83 -13.48
C PRO A 228 -8.23 -29.11 -12.47
N ASP A 229 -7.00 -28.66 -12.76
CA ASP A 229 -5.78 -28.94 -11.99
C ASP A 229 -5.26 -27.70 -11.24
N GLY A 230 -6.14 -26.91 -10.63
CA GLY A 230 -5.73 -25.79 -9.78
C GLY A 230 -5.04 -26.27 -8.50
N SER A 231 -4.18 -25.43 -7.93
CA SER A 231 -3.57 -25.74 -6.63
C SER A 231 -4.69 -25.88 -5.58
N GLY A 232 -4.65 -26.94 -4.77
CA GLY A 232 -5.58 -27.17 -3.65
C GLY A 232 -5.49 -26.13 -2.52
N SER A 233 -4.96 -24.94 -2.83
CA SER A 233 -4.73 -23.85 -1.90
C SER A 233 -6.06 -23.23 -1.46
N ARG A 234 -6.15 -22.89 -0.18
CA ARG A 234 -7.34 -22.30 0.42
C ARG A 234 -7.21 -20.79 0.48
N TRP A 235 -8.11 -20.10 -0.21
CA TRP A 235 -8.13 -18.65 -0.32
C TRP A 235 -9.20 -18.04 0.58
N THR A 236 -8.91 -16.86 1.11
CA THR A 236 -9.90 -15.99 1.77
C THR A 236 -9.96 -14.66 1.06
N ALA A 237 -11.16 -14.25 0.66
CA ALA A 237 -11.42 -12.97 0.01
C ALA A 237 -12.33 -12.12 0.90
N LEU A 238 -11.87 -10.92 1.27
CA LEU A 238 -12.72 -9.86 1.79
C LEU A 238 -13.12 -8.96 0.62
N VAL A 239 -14.42 -8.80 0.43
CA VAL A 239 -14.97 -8.30 -0.84
C VAL A 239 -15.98 -7.19 -0.60
N ASP A 240 -15.90 -6.20 -1.46
CA ASP A 240 -16.89 -5.15 -1.66
C ASP A 240 -17.05 -4.92 -3.17
N ARG A 241 -17.92 -4.00 -3.55
CA ARG A 241 -18.18 -3.64 -4.95
C ARG A 241 -16.90 -3.31 -5.72
N ASP A 242 -16.09 -2.42 -5.15
CA ASP A 242 -14.90 -1.87 -5.80
C ASP A 242 -13.61 -2.27 -5.07
N GLU A 243 -13.69 -3.07 -4.00
CA GLU A 243 -12.56 -3.44 -3.15
C GLU A 243 -12.42 -4.96 -3.02
N LEU A 244 -11.17 -5.43 -3.04
CA LEU A 244 -10.83 -6.83 -2.79
C LEU A 244 -9.58 -6.93 -1.93
N SER A 245 -9.65 -7.71 -0.85
CA SER A 245 -8.47 -8.18 -0.12
C SER A 245 -8.44 -9.71 -0.17
N LEU A 246 -7.53 -10.26 -0.96
CA LEU A 246 -7.35 -11.70 -1.13
C LEU A 246 -6.12 -12.16 -0.36
N SER A 247 -6.24 -13.27 0.36
CA SER A 247 -5.12 -13.86 1.10
C SER A 247 -5.10 -15.38 0.92
N CYS A 248 -3.91 -15.95 0.77
CA CYS A 248 -3.65 -17.38 0.87
C CYS A 248 -2.55 -17.61 1.89
N MET A 249 -2.78 -18.59 2.77
CA MET A 249 -1.76 -19.11 3.65
C MET A 249 -1.78 -20.62 3.56
N ASP A 250 -0.74 -21.16 2.95
CA ASP A 250 -0.62 -22.59 2.67
C ASP A 250 0.81 -23.03 2.97
N GLU A 251 0.98 -24.05 3.82
CA GLU A 251 2.29 -24.62 4.18
C GLU A 251 3.39 -23.62 4.57
N GLY A 252 3.02 -22.48 5.17
CA GLY A 252 3.95 -21.41 5.56
C GLY A 252 4.29 -20.41 4.45
N LYS A 253 3.67 -20.56 3.26
CA LYS A 253 3.69 -19.56 2.18
C LYS A 253 2.59 -18.53 2.40
N ILE A 254 2.97 -17.25 2.38
CA ILE A 254 2.05 -16.12 2.56
C ILE A 254 1.93 -15.35 1.24
N PHE A 255 0.70 -15.24 0.76
CA PHE A 255 0.34 -14.35 -0.33
C PHE A 255 -0.81 -13.44 0.11
N ARG A 256 -0.70 -12.16 -0.22
CA ARG A 256 -1.76 -11.18 -0.03
C ARG A 256 -1.86 -10.25 -1.24
N MET A 257 -3.08 -9.92 -1.59
CA MET A 257 -3.41 -8.91 -2.59
C MET A 257 -4.48 -7.97 -2.04
N ASP A 258 -4.29 -6.68 -2.20
CA ASP A 258 -5.30 -5.65 -1.93
C ASP A 258 -5.51 -4.82 -3.19
N VAL A 259 -6.78 -4.61 -3.56
CA VAL A 259 -7.18 -3.96 -4.81
C VAL A 259 -8.28 -2.96 -4.53
N THR A 260 -8.17 -1.80 -5.18
CA THR A 260 -9.26 -0.83 -5.35
C THR A 260 -9.46 -0.60 -6.85
N ALA A 261 -10.69 -0.80 -7.33
CA ALA A 261 -11.08 -0.66 -8.74
C ALA A 261 -12.41 0.11 -8.84
N SER A 262 -12.40 1.35 -8.35
CA SER A 262 -13.55 2.27 -8.30
C SER A 262 -13.79 3.04 -9.59
N GLY A 263 -12.81 3.07 -10.49
CA GLY A 263 -12.80 3.91 -11.70
C GLY A 263 -12.20 5.30 -11.47
N HIS A 264 -11.82 5.63 -10.23
CA HIS A 264 -11.11 6.86 -9.91
C HIS A 264 -9.61 6.60 -9.89
N ARG A 265 -8.91 7.03 -10.95
CA ARG A 265 -7.47 6.79 -11.18
C ARG A 265 -6.57 7.02 -9.96
N ASN A 266 -6.85 8.05 -9.15
CA ASN A 266 -6.03 8.40 -7.98
C ASN A 266 -6.28 7.51 -6.75
N LEU A 267 -7.36 6.73 -6.76
CA LEU A 267 -7.77 5.82 -5.68
C LEU A 267 -7.57 4.35 -6.07
N ASP A 268 -7.49 4.07 -7.37
CA ASP A 268 -7.37 2.72 -7.88
C ASP A 268 -5.92 2.24 -7.83
N TYR A 269 -5.73 1.03 -7.32
CA TYR A 269 -4.42 0.40 -7.21
C TYR A 269 -4.54 -1.11 -7.13
N VAL A 270 -3.43 -1.78 -7.44
CA VAL A 270 -3.20 -3.19 -7.10
C VAL A 270 -1.95 -3.27 -6.24
N PHE A 271 -2.07 -3.84 -5.05
CA PHE A 271 -0.96 -4.11 -4.14
C PHE A 271 -0.86 -5.61 -3.90
N LEU A 272 0.37 -6.10 -3.90
CA LEU A 272 0.72 -7.50 -3.71
C LEU A 272 1.84 -7.61 -2.67
N PHE A 273 1.68 -8.57 -1.78
CA PHE A 273 2.76 -9.09 -0.96
C PHE A 273 2.84 -10.59 -1.16
N ALA A 274 4.06 -11.08 -1.38
CA ALA A 274 4.33 -12.50 -1.40
C ALA A 274 5.64 -12.76 -0.67
N ASP A 275 5.68 -13.80 0.17
CA ASP A 275 6.91 -14.13 0.89
C ASP A 275 8.03 -14.64 -0.04
N LYS A 276 9.19 -14.97 0.54
CA LYS A 276 10.33 -15.49 -0.21
C LYS A 276 10.06 -16.85 -0.88
N GLY A 277 9.05 -17.60 -0.45
CA GLY A 277 8.67 -18.90 -1.02
C GLY A 277 7.78 -18.81 -2.25
N TRP A 278 7.39 -17.60 -2.66
CA TRP A 278 6.61 -17.36 -3.86
C TRP A 278 7.50 -17.30 -5.11
N GLU A 279 7.41 -18.33 -5.96
CA GLU A 279 8.26 -18.51 -7.15
C GLU A 279 7.73 -17.79 -8.41
N LYS A 280 6.45 -17.39 -8.43
CA LYS A 280 5.79 -16.79 -9.61
C LYS A 280 5.99 -15.27 -9.77
N LYS A 281 7.14 -14.75 -9.35
CA LYS A 281 7.42 -13.29 -9.40
C LYS A 281 7.54 -12.76 -10.83
N HIS A 282 7.94 -13.63 -11.77
CA HIS A 282 8.13 -13.29 -13.19
C HIS A 282 6.83 -13.19 -13.98
N ASP A 283 5.70 -13.57 -13.38
CA ASP A 283 4.39 -13.62 -14.05
C ASP A 283 3.54 -12.36 -13.79
N LEU A 284 4.12 -11.33 -13.14
CA LEU A 284 3.45 -10.05 -12.95
C LEU A 284 3.56 -9.17 -14.21
N PRO A 285 2.52 -8.38 -14.54
CA PRO A 285 2.57 -7.38 -15.61
C PRO A 285 3.74 -6.40 -15.43
N GLY A 286 4.27 -5.88 -16.54
CA GLY A 286 5.45 -5.01 -16.54
C GLY A 286 5.25 -3.65 -15.87
N GLU A 287 3.99 -3.27 -15.62
CA GLU A 287 3.58 -2.04 -14.95
C GLU A 287 3.80 -2.09 -13.43
N PHE A 288 4.06 -3.26 -12.84
CA PHE A 288 4.31 -3.38 -11.42
C PHE A 288 5.68 -2.82 -11.05
N ARG A 289 5.70 -1.91 -10.06
CA ARG A 289 6.91 -1.61 -9.31
C ARG A 289 7.13 -2.74 -8.30
N ILE A 290 8.31 -3.33 -8.32
CA ILE A 290 8.65 -4.49 -7.48
C ILE A 290 9.81 -4.13 -6.57
N GLU A 291 9.66 -4.43 -5.28
CA GLU A 291 10.72 -4.30 -4.29
C GLU A 291 10.90 -5.56 -3.46
N SER A 292 12.15 -5.93 -3.23
CA SER A 292 12.51 -7.01 -2.31
C SER A 292 12.66 -6.48 -0.89
N THR A 293 12.18 -7.26 0.07
CA THR A 293 12.31 -7.02 1.50
C THR A 293 12.88 -8.26 2.18
N ASP A 294 13.27 -8.14 3.45
CA ASP A 294 13.76 -9.29 4.22
C ASP A 294 12.72 -10.40 4.39
N ARG A 295 11.42 -10.08 4.26
CA ARG A 295 10.33 -11.05 4.39
C ARG A 295 9.82 -11.61 3.06
N GLY A 296 10.02 -10.89 1.97
CA GLY A 296 9.39 -11.26 0.70
C GLY A 296 9.52 -10.18 -0.36
N MET A 297 8.51 -10.11 -1.21
CA MET A 297 8.38 -9.14 -2.29
C MET A 297 7.13 -8.30 -2.05
N LEU A 298 7.29 -6.99 -2.19
CA LEU A 298 6.21 -6.06 -2.37
C LEU A 298 6.13 -5.75 -3.87
N ALA A 299 4.92 -5.79 -4.43
CA ALA A 299 4.69 -5.33 -5.78
C ALA A 299 3.44 -4.48 -5.82
N TRP A 300 3.47 -3.36 -6.54
CA TRP A 300 2.31 -2.51 -6.64
C TRP A 300 2.21 -1.82 -7.98
N MET A 301 0.98 -1.43 -8.30
CA MET A 301 0.62 -0.67 -9.47
C MET A 301 -0.42 0.39 -9.07
N PHE A 302 -0.14 1.65 -9.37
CA PHE A 302 -1.03 2.79 -9.10
C PHE A 302 -0.89 3.83 -10.22
N ASP A 303 -1.82 4.80 -10.26
CA ASP A 303 -1.89 5.85 -11.29
C ASP A 303 -1.90 5.30 -12.73
N VAL A 304 -2.43 4.11 -12.92
CA VAL A 304 -2.60 3.49 -14.23
C VAL A 304 -4.03 3.65 -14.73
N PRO A 305 -4.27 3.60 -16.06
CA PRO A 305 -5.62 3.53 -16.59
C PRO A 305 -6.39 2.34 -15.99
N VAL A 306 -7.69 2.50 -15.74
CA VAL A 306 -8.57 1.43 -15.22
C VAL A 306 -8.44 0.14 -16.02
N LYS A 307 -8.34 0.25 -17.35
CA LYS A 307 -8.13 -0.89 -18.24
C LYS A 307 -6.86 -1.69 -17.90
N ALA A 308 -5.76 -1.03 -17.53
CA ALA A 308 -4.54 -1.72 -17.11
C ALA A 308 -4.73 -2.49 -15.80
N ILE A 309 -5.56 -1.99 -14.88
CA ILE A 309 -5.98 -2.70 -13.67
C ILE A 309 -6.80 -3.94 -14.04
N GLU A 310 -7.79 -3.78 -14.92
CA GLU A 310 -8.61 -4.91 -15.39
C GLU A 310 -7.77 -6.02 -16.02
N ASP A 311 -6.91 -5.65 -16.98
CA ASP A 311 -6.02 -6.58 -17.68
C ASP A 311 -5.03 -7.26 -16.71
N SER A 312 -4.53 -6.50 -15.72
CA SER A 312 -3.65 -7.03 -14.67
C SER A 312 -4.36 -8.02 -13.76
N LEU A 313 -5.59 -7.75 -13.32
CA LEU A 313 -6.36 -8.66 -12.47
C LEU A 313 -6.67 -9.97 -13.20
N ILE A 314 -7.01 -9.92 -14.49
CA ILE A 314 -7.21 -11.12 -15.31
C ILE A 314 -5.91 -11.93 -15.40
N THR A 315 -4.77 -11.25 -15.60
CA THR A 315 -3.46 -11.90 -15.70
C THR A 315 -3.04 -12.55 -14.38
N ILE A 316 -3.17 -11.82 -13.27
CA ILE A 316 -2.92 -12.35 -11.92
C ILE A 316 -3.84 -13.54 -11.64
N GLY A 317 -5.12 -13.46 -12.02
CA GLY A 317 -6.08 -14.55 -11.89
C GLY A 317 -5.60 -15.84 -12.57
N ARG A 318 -5.10 -15.74 -13.80
CA ARG A 318 -4.46 -16.88 -14.50
C ARG A 318 -3.28 -17.43 -13.70
N THR A 319 -2.41 -16.57 -13.22
CA THR A 319 -1.22 -16.97 -12.46
C THR A 319 -1.56 -17.68 -11.15
N LEU A 320 -2.61 -17.23 -10.44
CA LEU A 320 -3.00 -17.78 -9.15
C LEU A 320 -3.80 -19.07 -9.27
N PHE A 321 -4.69 -19.17 -10.27
CA PHE A 321 -5.68 -20.25 -10.33
C PHE A 321 -5.48 -21.25 -11.47
N CYS A 322 -4.71 -20.90 -12.51
CA CYS A 322 -4.30 -21.87 -13.53
C CYS A 322 -2.98 -22.54 -13.13
N ALA A 323 -2.89 -23.87 -13.26
CA ALA A 323 -1.61 -24.56 -13.28
C ALA A 323 -0.81 -24.08 -14.50
N THR A 324 0.31 -23.42 -14.25
CA THR A 324 1.44 -23.40 -15.18
C THR A 324 2.07 -24.79 -15.11
N SER A 325 1.77 -25.62 -16.10
CA SER A 325 2.42 -26.92 -16.36
C SER A 325 3.93 -26.79 -16.48
#